data_AF-X0XU12-F1
#
_entry.id   AF-X0XU12-F1
#
_cell.length_a   1.000
_cell.length_b   1.000
_cell.length_c   1.000
_cell.angle_alpha   90.00
_cell.angle_beta   90.00
_cell.angle_gamma   90.00
#
_symmetry.space_group_name_H-M   'P 1'
#
loop_
_entity.id
_entity.type
_entity.pdbx_description
1 polymer ?
#
loop_
_entity_poly.entity_id
_entity_poly.type
_entity_poly.pdbx_seq_one_letter_code
_entity_poly.pdbx_strand_id
1 'polypeptide(L)' 'MLLKLDNIKTYYGNIRALKGISIEVDENEIVCLIGGNGAGKSTTLMTISGVLTPVEGDVFFQGQSIVGVRA' A
#
# COMPACT_ATOMS: atom_id res chain seq x y z
N MET A 1 2.43 -3.71 -15.59
CA MET A 1 2.19 -3.50 -14.16
C MET A 1 3.38 -2.82 -13.50
N LEU A 2 3.20 -1.54 -13.17
CA LEU A 2 4.21 -0.69 -12.53
C LEU A 2 4.20 -0.85 -11.00
N LEU A 3 3.01 -0.88 -10.40
CA LEU A 3 2.82 -0.98 -8.96
C LEU A 3 1.76 -2.04 -8.66
N LYS A 4 2.03 -2.91 -7.67
CA LYS A 4 1.05 -3.84 -7.13
C LYS A 4 1.08 -3.82 -5.61
N LEU A 5 -0.10 -3.74 -5.01
CA LEU A 5 -0.33 -4.05 -3.60
C LEU A 5 -1.04 -5.40 -3.59
N ASP A 6 -0.53 -6.35 -2.82
CA ASP A 6 -1.09 -7.69 -2.72
C ASP A 6 -1.50 -7.98 -1.27
N ASN A 7 -2.81 -7.93 -1.01
CA ASN A 7 -3.44 -8.25 0.27
C ASN A 7 -2.83 -7.48 1.47
N ILE A 8 -2.58 -6.18 1.27
CA ILE A 8 -1.92 -5.33 2.26
C ILE A 8 -2.77 -5.16 3.51
N LYS A 9 -2.17 -5.49 4.66
CA LYS A 9 -2.70 -5.19 6.00
C LYS A 9 -1.70 -4.37 6.78
N THR A 10 -2.19 -3.30 7.39
CA THR A 10 -1.39 -2.39 8.22
C THR A 10 -2.15 -2.01 9.48
N TYR A 11 -1.40 -1.69 10.53
CA TYR A 11 -1.93 -1.37 11.85
C TYR A 11 -1.28 -0.10 12.41
N TYR A 12 -2.07 0.67 13.15
CA TYR A 12 -1.58 1.69 14.08
C TYR A 12 -1.98 1.28 15.48
N GLY A 13 -1.03 0.74 16.25
CA GLY A 13 -1.33 0.09 17.52
C GLY A 13 -2.41 -0.98 17.33
N ASN A 14 -3.54 -0.81 18.02
CA ASN A 14 -4.65 -1.76 17.98
C ASN A 14 -5.63 -1.54 16.81
N ILE A 15 -5.45 -0.49 16.00
CA ILE A 15 -6.36 -0.16 14.90
C ILE A 15 -5.82 -0.74 13.60
N ARG A 16 -6.58 -1.66 13.00
CA ARG A 16 -6.30 -2.18 11.65
C ARG A 16 -6.74 -1.14 10.61
N ALA A 17 -5.76 -0.42 10.05
CA ALA A 17 -5.97 0.68 9.13
C ALA A 17 -6.25 0.20 7.69
N LEU A 18 -5.48 -0.80 7.22
CA LEU A 18 -5.75 -1.51 5.96
C LEU A 18 -6.08 -2.97 6.27
N LYS A 19 -7.15 -3.49 5.66
CA LYS A 19 -7.78 -4.78 6.02
C LYS A 19 -7.57 -5.89 4.99
N GLY A 20 -6.56 -5.78 4.13
CA GLY A 20 -6.30 -6.71 3.03
C GLY A 20 -6.70 -6.08 1.70
N ILE A 21 -6.07 -4.95 1.35
CA ILE A 21 -6.33 -4.28 0.08
C ILE A 21 -5.39 -4.82 -1.00
N SER A 22 -5.93 -5.00 -2.21
CA SER A 22 -5.13 -5.29 -3.41
C SER A 22 -5.42 -4.25 -4.48
N ILE A 23 -4.36 -3.72 -5.08
CA ILE A 23 -4.43 -2.68 -6.10
C ILE A 23 -3.36 -3.00 -7.14
N GLU A 24 -3.68 -2.89 -8.41
CA GLU A 24 -2.73 -2.97 -9.51
C GLU A 24 -2.79 -1.65 -10.28
N VAL A 25 -1.62 -1.10 -10.61
CA VAL A 25 -1.49 0.14 -11.39
C VAL A 25 -0.48 -0.11 -12.51
N ASP A 26 -0.91 0.17 -13.73
CA ASP A 26 -0.07 0.03 -14.91
C ASP A 26 0.80 1.27 -15.19
N GLU A 27 1.78 1.10 -16.07
CA GLU A 27 2.61 2.23 -16.50
C GLU A 27 1.75 3.29 -17.19
N ASN A 28 2.00 4.56 -16.86
CA ASN A 28 1.25 5.72 -17.35
C ASN A 28 -0.22 5.79 -16.92
N GLU A 29 -0.66 4.94 -15.99
CA GLU A 29 -2.00 5.02 -15.41
C GLU A 29 -2.09 6.10 -14.32
N ILE A 30 -3.17 6.88 -14.34
CA ILE A 30 -3.47 7.88 -13.31
C ILE A 30 -4.57 7.33 -12.41
N VAL A 31 -4.24 7.05 -11.15
CA VAL A 31 -5.18 6.50 -10.16
C VAL A 31 -5.41 7.49 -9.03
N CYS A 32 -6.65 7.61 -8.57
CA CYS A 32 -7.03 8.45 -7.45
C CYS A 32 -7.62 7.61 -6.31
N LEU A 33 -7.13 7.81 -5.09
CA LEU A 33 -7.71 7.22 -3.88
C LEU A 33 -8.77 8.16 -3.30
N ILE A 34 -10.03 7.73 -3.32
CA ILE A 34 -11.18 8.51 -2.81
C ILE A 34 -11.80 7.83 -1.59
N GLY A 35 -12.29 8.62 -0.64
CA GLY A 35 -12.97 8.13 0.56
C GLY A 35 -12.96 9.16 1.70
N GLY A 36 -13.76 8.92 2.74
CA GLY A 36 -13.84 9.79 3.92
C GLY A 36 -12.58 9.79 4.81
N ASN A 37 -12.61 10.57 5.90
CA ASN A 37 -11.56 10.55 6.92
C ASN A 37 -11.48 9.16 7.56
N GLY A 38 -10.26 8.66 7.77
CA GLY A 38 -10.04 7.31 8.32
C GLY A 38 -10.26 6.16 7.33
N ALA A 39 -10.58 6.42 6.05
CA ALA A 39 -10.76 5.36 5.05
C ALA A 39 -9.47 4.63 4.64
N GLY A 40 -8.29 5.04 5.16
CA GLY A 40 -7.01 4.39 4.86
C GLY A 40 -6.19 5.01 3.74
N LYS A 41 -6.64 6.09 3.09
CA LYS A 41 -5.95 6.74 1.95
C LYS A 41 -4.47 7.06 2.22
N SER A 42 -4.21 7.87 3.25
CA SER A 42 -2.84 8.26 3.61
C SER A 42 -2.01 7.05 4.05
N THR A 43 -2.64 6.08 4.71
CA THR A 43 -1.99 4.82 5.11
C THR A 43 -1.56 4.01 3.89
N THR A 44 -2.41 3.90 2.86
CA THR A 44 -2.06 3.25 1.59
C THR A 44 -0.85 3.93 0.95
N LEU A 45 -0.86 5.26 0.82
CA LEU A 45 0.26 6.01 0.24
C LEU A 45 1.56 5.86 1.05
N MET A 46 1.49 5.93 2.38
CA MET A 46 2.66 5.71 3.25
C MET A 46 3.20 4.27 3.17
N THR A 47 2.31 3.30 2.93
CA THR A 47 2.73 1.89 2.74
C THR A 47 3.45 1.73 1.41
N ILE A 48 2.92 2.33 0.34
CA ILE A 48 3.56 2.33 -0.99
C ILE A 48 4.93 3.01 -0.94
N SER A 49 5.05 4.13 -0.22
CA SER A 49 6.29 4.87 -0.11
C SER A 49 7.31 4.26 0.85
N GLY A 50 7.04 3.07 1.43
CA GLY A 50 7.91 2.39 2.38
C GLY A 50 8.01 3.04 3.77
N VAL A 51 7.24 4.10 4.05
CA VAL A 51 7.21 4.77 5.37
C VAL A 51 6.53 3.89 6.41
N LEU A 52 5.52 3.13 5.97
CA LEU A 52 4.88 2.11 6.79
C LEU A 52 5.15 0.74 6.19
N THR A 53 5.71 -0.15 6.99
CA THR A 53 5.86 -1.55 6.61
C THR A 53 4.51 -2.26 6.84
N PRO A 54 3.94 -2.93 5.82
CA PRO A 54 2.77 -3.78 6.02
C PRO A 54 3.12 -4.95 6.94
N VAL A 55 2.16 -5.38 7.77
CA VAL A 55 2.37 -6.55 8.63
C VAL A 55 2.08 -7.86 7.89
N GLU A 56 1.25 -7.78 6.85
CA GLU A 56 0.94 -8.87 5.93
C GLU A 56 0.74 -8.28 4.53
N GLY A 57 1.00 -9.11 3.52
CA GLY A 57 0.96 -8.71 2.13
C GLY A 57 2.29 -8.14 1.66
N ASP A 58 2.32 -7.76 0.39
CA ASP A 58 3.53 -7.26 -0.27
C ASP A 58 3.22 -6.10 -1.21
N VAL A 59 4.20 -5.21 -1.37
CA VAL A 59 4.15 -4.10 -2.32
C VAL A 59 5.24 -4.36 -3.35
N PHE A 60 4.85 -4.44 -4.62
CA PHE A 60 5.77 -4.60 -5.74
C PHE A 60 5.84 -3.30 -6.54
N PHE A 61 7.05 -2.84 -6.81
CA PHE A 61 7.32 -1.78 -7.76
C PHE A 61 8.19 -2.33 -8.89
N GLN A 62 7.74 -2.20 -10.13
CA GLN A 62 8.39 -2.78 -11.31
C GLN A 62 8.69 -4.29 -11.15
N GLY A 63 7.75 -5.01 -10.53
CA GLY A 63 7.87 -6.46 -10.28
C GLY A 63 8.82 -6.85 -9.15
N GLN A 64 9.45 -5.89 -8.46
CA GLN A 64 10.31 -6.16 -7.30
C GLN A 64 9.58 -5.81 -6.01
N SER A 65 9.64 -6.70 -5.01
CA SER A 65 9.13 -6.36 -3.67
C SER A 65 9.96 -5.21 -3.10
N ILE A 66 9.26 -4.22 -2.55
CA ILE A 66 9.86 -3.06 -1.88
C ILE A 66 9.63 -3.10 -0.36
N VAL A 67 9.03 -4.17 0.17
CA VAL A 67 8.85 -4.33 1.61
C VAL A 67 10.19 -4.58 2.29
N GLY A 68 10.52 -3.77 3.29
CA GLY A 68 11.76 -3.90 4.06
C GLY A 68 13.01 -3.33 3.36
N VAL A 69 12.88 -2.83 2.13
CA VAL A 69 13.94 -2.06 1.48
C VAL A 69 14.08 -0.73 2.22
N ARG A 70 15.28 -0.44 2.73
CA ARG A 70 15.58 0.86 3.34
C ARG A 70 15.88 1.86 2.23
N ALA A 71 15.26 3.03 2.32
CA ALA A 71 15.60 4.20 1.50
C ALA A 71 17.02 4.72 1.81
#